data_AF-A0A345XTI2-F1
#
_entry.id   AF-A0A345XTI2-F1
#
_cell.length_a   1.000
_cell.length_b   1.000
_cell.length_c   1.000
_cell.angle_alpha   90.00
_cell.angle_beta   90.00
_cell.angle_gamma   90.00
#
_symmetry.space_group_name_H-M   'P 1'
#
loop_
_entity.id
_entity.type
_entity.pdbx_description
1 polymer ?
#
loop_
_entity_poly.entity_id
_entity_poly.type
_entity_poly.pdbx_seq_one_letter_code
_entity_poly.pdbx_strand_id
1 'polypeptide(L)'
;MPRRSERPRRVAQDREGPLLIEGPVEFELQDGTVVSSDRFTVAVCQCRRSRTYPWCDTSHRRRSRPRPEDGRRTDVPGGAGDVPGTRDGKKPGDGSGERDETERPES
;
A
#
# COMPACT_ATOMS: atom_id res chain seq x y z
N MET A 1 33.90 25.28 9.31
CA MET A 1 33.04 24.08 9.33
C MET A 1 31.65 24.53 9.80
N PRO A 2 30.56 24.35 9.04
CA PRO A 2 29.22 24.67 9.54
C PRO A 2 28.93 23.81 10.76
N ARG A 3 28.44 24.43 11.84
CA ARG A 3 27.95 23.72 13.03
C ARG A 3 26.82 22.80 12.59
N ARG A 4 26.64 21.69 13.31
CA ARG A 4 25.65 20.65 12.97
C ARG A 4 24.23 21.21 12.75
N SER A 5 23.90 22.33 13.39
CA SER A 5 22.64 23.08 13.27
C SER A 5 22.49 23.90 11.98
N GLU A 6 23.58 24.25 11.30
CA GLU A 6 23.58 25.05 10.06
C GLU A 6 23.41 24.18 8.80
N ARG A 7 23.54 22.85 8.94
CA ARG A 7 23.23 21.92 7.84
C ARG A 7 21.71 21.71 7.80
N PRO A 8 21.05 21.97 6.66
CA PRO A 8 19.64 21.67 6.52
C PRO A 8 19.38 20.20 6.80
N ARG A 9 18.39 19.92 7.66
CA ARG A 9 17.91 18.56 7.87
C ARG A 9 17.21 18.10 6.59
N ARG A 10 17.63 16.96 6.04
CA ARG A 10 16.98 16.41 4.86
C ARG A 10 15.66 15.76 5.25
N VAL A 11 14.61 16.16 4.53
CA VAL A 11 13.28 15.55 4.57
C VAL A 11 12.96 15.04 3.18
N ALA A 12 12.61 13.76 3.06
CA ALA A 12 12.17 13.14 1.81
C ALA A 12 10.69 12.75 1.91
N GLN A 13 9.91 13.15 0.91
CA GLN A 13 8.50 12.81 0.83
C GLN A 13 8.30 11.65 -0.15
N ASP A 14 7.68 10.57 0.33
CA ASP A 14 7.17 9.51 -0.53
C ASP A 14 5.74 9.86 -1.00
N ARG A 15 5.42 9.65 -2.28
CA ARG A 15 4.13 10.04 -2.89
C ARG A 15 2.92 9.42 -2.20
N GLU A 16 3.04 8.17 -1.74
CA GLU A 16 1.94 7.45 -1.05
C GLU A 16 2.36 6.98 0.35
N GLY A 17 3.48 7.51 0.85
CA GLY A 17 4.17 7.00 2.02
C GLY A 17 4.43 8.05 3.11
N PRO A 18 5.29 7.71 4.08
CA PRO A 18 5.65 8.61 5.16
C PRO A 18 6.60 9.74 4.69
N LEU A 19 6.74 10.76 5.54
CA LEU A 19 7.89 11.68 5.45
C LEU A 19 9.09 11.01 6.12
N LEU A 20 10.21 10.90 5.41
CA LEU A 20 11.47 10.39 5.93
C LEU A 20 12.34 11.55 6.38
N ILE A 21 12.74 11.54 7.64
CA ILE A 21 13.54 12.60 8.26
C ILE A 21 14.84 12.00 8.80
N GLU A 22 15.97 12.66 8.54
CA GLU A 22 17.24 12.32 9.20
C GLU A 22 17.17 12.64 10.70
N GLY A 23 17.29 11.60 11.52
CA GLY A 23 17.14 11.67 12.97
C GLY A 23 18.45 11.94 13.72
N PRO A 24 18.41 11.98 15.07
CA PRO A 24 17.23 11.83 15.93
C PRO A 24 16.28 13.02 15.85
N VAL A 25 14.99 12.80 16.09
CA VAL A 25 13.95 13.85 16.00
C VAL A 25 13.00 13.84 17.19
N GLU A 26 12.60 15.04 17.58
CA GLU A 26 11.46 15.31 18.47
C GLU A 26 10.30 15.81 17.62
N PHE A 27 9.09 15.36 17.96
CA PHE A 27 7.85 15.69 17.25
C PHE A 27 6.83 16.22 18.25
N GLU A 28 6.41 17.47 18.04
CA GLU A 28 5.36 18.12 18.82
C GLU A 28 4.01 17.94 18.13
N LEU A 29 3.06 17.35 18.84
CA LEU A 29 1.68 17.20 18.40
C LEU A 29 0.86 18.46 18.70
N GLN A 30 -0.32 18.55 18.11
CA GLN A 30 -1.20 19.71 18.25
C GLN A 30 -1.75 19.89 19.68
N ASP A 31 -1.72 18.83 20.48
CA ASP A 31 -2.10 18.84 21.90
C ASP A 31 -0.93 19.24 22.83
N GLY A 32 0.24 19.57 22.26
CA GLY A 32 1.46 19.89 22.98
C GLY A 32 2.26 18.65 23.43
N THR A 33 1.80 17.43 23.13
CA THR A 33 2.56 16.22 23.45
C THR A 33 3.82 16.16 22.59
N VAL A 34 4.98 15.97 23.23
CA VAL A 34 6.25 15.76 22.55
C VAL A 34 6.64 14.29 22.62
N VAL A 35 6.92 13.70 21.47
CA VAL A 35 7.45 12.33 21.35
C VAL A 35 8.75 12.34 20.57
N SER A 36 9.68 11.46 20.94
CA SER A 36 11.01 11.42 20.34
C SER A 36 11.30 10.07 19.68
N SER A 37 12.21 10.11 18.70
CA SER A 37 12.78 8.92 18.08
C SER A 37 14.27 9.11 17.88
N ASP A 38 15.04 8.15 18.36
CA ASP A 38 16.51 8.12 18.33
C ASP A 38 17.08 7.49 17.06
N ARG A 39 16.21 7.03 16.14
CA ARG A 39 16.61 6.38 14.90
C ARG A 39 17.30 7.36 13.96
N PHE A 40 18.28 6.87 13.19
CA PHE A 40 18.97 7.66 12.17
C PHE A 40 18.06 8.12 11.03
N THR A 41 17.01 7.36 10.73
CA THR A 41 15.95 7.74 9.79
C THR A 41 14.61 7.48 10.45
N VAL A 42 13.76 8.51 10.47
CA VAL A 42 12.45 8.47 11.10
C VAL A 42 11.36 8.66 10.05
N ALA A 43 10.37 7.77 10.07
CA ALA A 43 9.23 7.81 9.17
C ALA A 43 8.01 8.41 9.88
N VAL A 44 7.63 9.63 9.51
CA VAL A 44 6.45 10.33 10.03
C VAL A 44 5.23 10.01 9.18
N CYS A 45 4.14 9.63 9.83
CA CYS A 45 2.89 9.24 9.19
C CYS A 45 2.16 10.46 8.59
N GLN A 46 1.92 10.42 7.28
CA GLN A 46 1.07 11.40 6.59
C GLN A 46 -0.39 10.96 6.45
N CYS A 47 -0.67 9.65 6.55
CA CYS A 47 -2.00 9.10 6.28
C CYS A 47 -2.94 9.05 7.49
N ARG A 48 -2.45 9.38 8.70
CA ARG A 48 -3.18 9.32 9.99
C ARG A 48 -3.83 7.97 10.36
N ARG A 49 -3.50 6.89 9.64
CA ARG A 49 -3.98 5.53 9.92
C ARG A 49 -3.06 4.72 10.84
N SER A 50 -1.95 5.31 11.29
CA SER A 50 -0.98 4.62 12.14
C SER A 50 -1.53 4.44 13.55
N ARG A 51 -1.31 3.24 14.11
CA ARG A 51 -1.61 2.94 15.52
C ARG A 51 -0.61 3.57 16.49
N THR A 52 0.55 3.98 15.98
CA THR A 52 1.63 4.60 16.76
C THR A 52 1.90 6.00 16.22
N TYR A 53 0.85 6.75 15.89
CA TYR A 53 0.97 8.14 15.45
C TYR A 53 1.84 8.93 16.47
N PRO A 54 2.83 9.73 16.03
CA PRO A 54 3.10 10.22 14.67
C PRO A 54 3.96 9.29 13.79
N TRP A 55 4.42 8.14 14.30
CA TRP A 55 5.31 7.23 13.57
C TRP A 55 4.57 6.37 12.54
N CYS A 56 5.20 6.10 11.41
CA CYS A 56 4.63 5.23 10.38
C CYS A 56 4.78 3.75 10.76
N ASP A 57 3.66 3.03 10.78
CA ASP A 57 3.56 1.58 11.05
C ASP A 57 3.20 0.78 9.78
N THR A 58 3.44 1.36 8.59
CA THR A 58 3.04 0.85 7.26
C THR A 58 1.54 0.81 6.95
N SER A 59 0.67 1.33 7.83
CA SER A 59 -0.79 1.37 7.58
C SER A 59 -1.20 2.14 6.31
N HIS A 60 -0.30 2.97 5.75
CA HIS A 60 -0.54 3.65 4.48
C HIS A 60 -0.77 2.67 3.30
N ARG A 61 -0.19 1.47 3.34
CA ARG A 61 -0.28 0.46 2.27
C ARG A 61 -1.63 -0.21 2.16
N ARG A 62 -2.47 -0.12 3.19
CA ARG A 62 -3.82 -0.70 3.19
C ARG A 62 -4.68 0.08 2.20
N ARG A 63 -4.73 -0.35 0.93
CA ARG A 63 -5.58 0.25 -0.11
C ARG A 63 -7.05 -0.02 0.24
N SER A 64 -7.76 0.98 0.77
CA SER A 64 -9.21 1.05 0.62
C SER A 64 -9.49 1.32 -0.86
N ARG A 65 -10.34 0.49 -1.47
CA ARG A 65 -10.79 0.60 -2.86
C ARG A 65 -11.05 2.08 -3.19
N PRO A 66 -10.58 2.61 -4.34
CA PRO A 66 -10.91 3.98 -4.71
C PRO A 66 -12.43 4.12 -4.67
N ARG A 67 -12.93 5.11 -3.94
CA ARG A 67 -14.32 5.54 -4.10
C ARG A 67 -14.43 6.00 -5.55
N PRO A 68 -15.39 5.51 -6.35
CA PRO A 68 -15.58 6.06 -7.69
C PRO A 68 -15.77 7.57 -7.52
N GLU A 69 -14.94 8.34 -8.23
CA GLU A 69 -14.89 9.78 -8.07
C GLU A 69 -16.22 10.40 -8.50
N ASP A 70 -16.85 11.14 -7.59
CA ASP A 70 -18.07 11.90 -7.85
C ASP A 70 -17.75 13.06 -8.83
N GLY A 71 -17.92 12.80 -10.13
CA GLY A 71 -18.64 13.70 -11.04
C GLY A 71 -18.02 15.05 -11.41
N ARG A 72 -16.81 15.10 -11.97
CA ARG A 72 -16.44 16.24 -12.84
C ARG A 72 -16.77 15.92 -14.30
N ARG A 73 -17.82 16.54 -14.82
CA ARG A 73 -18.17 16.55 -16.24
C ARG A 73 -16.99 17.12 -17.04
N THR A 74 -16.46 16.33 -17.96
CA THR A 74 -15.67 16.83 -19.09
C THR A 74 -16.49 16.59 -20.33
N ASP A 75 -17.09 17.67 -20.85
CA ASP A 75 -17.70 17.69 -22.16
C ASP A 75 -16.57 17.57 -23.20
N VAL A 76 -16.36 16.36 -23.74
CA VAL A 76 -15.46 16.12 -24.87
C VAL A 76 -16.24 15.41 -25.97
N PRO A 77 -16.46 16.03 -27.14
CA PRO A 77 -17.07 15.33 -28.26
C PRO A 77 -15.99 14.59 -29.07
N GLY A 78 -16.24 13.29 -29.29
CA GLY A 78 -15.76 12.55 -30.46
C GLY A 78 -14.50 11.71 -30.30
N GLY A 79 -14.65 10.39 -30.51
CA GLY A 79 -13.55 9.46 -30.76
C GLY A 79 -13.99 8.01 -30.67
N ALA A 80 -13.98 7.30 -31.80
CA ALA A 80 -14.48 5.95 -32.01
C ALA A 80 -13.53 4.83 -31.55
N GLY A 81 -14.09 3.62 -31.36
CA GLY A 81 -13.38 2.33 -31.14
C GLY A 81 -13.35 1.90 -29.68
N ASP A 82 -13.71 0.70 -29.22
CA ASP A 82 -13.87 -0.61 -29.86
C ASP A 82 -14.88 -1.43 -29.01
N VAL A 83 -15.76 -2.20 -29.66
CA VAL A 83 -16.68 -3.13 -28.97
C VAL A 83 -15.91 -4.36 -28.49
N PRO A 84 -15.92 -4.71 -27.18
CA PRO A 84 -15.37 -5.98 -26.74
C PRO A 84 -16.28 -7.12 -27.22
N GLY A 85 -15.75 -7.91 -28.15
CA GLY A 85 -16.33 -9.17 -28.57
C GLY A 85 -16.48 -10.10 -27.37
N THR A 86 -17.72 -10.46 -27.07
CA THR A 86 -18.02 -11.68 -26.33
C THR A 86 -17.47 -12.86 -27.13
N ARG A 87 -16.87 -13.86 -26.46
CA ARG A 87 -17.19 -15.29 -26.64
C ARG A 87 -16.27 -16.26 -25.89
N ASP A 88 -16.95 -17.18 -25.21
CA ASP A 88 -16.64 -18.60 -25.04
C ASP A 88 -15.49 -19.03 -24.12
N GLY A 89 -15.82 -19.09 -22.82
CA GLY A 89 -15.20 -20.03 -21.89
C GLY A 89 -15.77 -21.43 -22.05
N LYS A 90 -14.99 -22.33 -22.68
CA LYS A 90 -15.20 -23.79 -22.63
C LYS A 90 -13.84 -24.46 -22.44
N LYS A 91 -13.50 -24.79 -21.19
CA LYS A 91 -12.33 -25.61 -20.85
C LYS A 91 -12.83 -26.92 -20.23
N PRO A 92 -12.64 -28.08 -20.88
CA PRO A 92 -12.72 -29.37 -20.19
C PRO A 92 -11.35 -30.05 -20.14
N GLY A 93 -11.08 -30.76 -19.05
CA GLY A 93 -10.01 -31.75 -18.99
C GLY A 93 -9.44 -32.02 -17.61
N ASP A 94 -10.27 -32.43 -16.64
CA ASP A 94 -9.82 -33.14 -15.44
C ASP A 94 -10.00 -34.64 -15.70
N GLY A 95 -8.88 -35.36 -15.82
CA GLY A 95 -8.85 -36.81 -16.02
C GLY A 95 -7.89 -37.45 -15.02
N SER A 96 -8.34 -37.59 -13.77
CA SER A 96 -7.71 -38.45 -12.77
C SER A 96 -8.19 -39.88 -12.98
N GLY A 97 -7.27 -40.76 -13.38
CA GLY A 97 -7.51 -42.17 -13.64
C GLY A 97 -7.84 -42.98 -12.37
N GLU A 98 -8.86 -43.80 -12.53
CA GLU A 98 -9.30 -44.88 -11.66
C GLU A 98 -8.46 -46.14 -11.95
N ARG A 99 -7.96 -46.83 -10.92
CA ARG A 99 -7.58 -48.26 -10.99
C ARG A 99 -7.84 -48.92 -9.64
N ASP A 100 -9.10 -49.34 -9.55
CA ASP A 100 -9.65 -50.60 -9.06
C ASP A 100 -8.81 -51.50 -8.14
N GLU A 101 -9.46 -51.86 -7.02
CA GLU A 101 -9.13 -52.90 -6.07
C GLU A 101 -8.97 -54.27 -6.75
N THR A 102 -7.97 -55.04 -6.36
CA THR A 102 -8.02 -56.50 -6.48
C THR A 102 -7.40 -57.14 -5.22
N GLU A 103 -8.32 -57.65 -4.40
CA GLU A 103 -8.28 -58.97 -3.75
C GLU A 103 -7.47 -59.18 -2.43
N ARG A 104 -8.23 -59.47 -1.36
CA ARG A 104 -7.86 -60.10 -0.06
C ARG A 104 -7.82 -61.64 -0.23
N PRO A 105 -7.56 -62.48 0.79
CA PRO A 105 -6.78 -62.42 2.05
C PRO A 105 -5.67 -63.53 2.07
N GLU A 106 -4.92 -63.79 3.15
CA GLU A 106 -5.13 -64.88 4.14
C GLU A 106 -4.04 -64.76 5.24
N SER A 107 -4.42 -64.76 6.52
CA SER A 107 -4.23 -65.83 7.54
C SER A 107 -2.82 -65.92 8.14
#